data_AF-A0A2V8J5P4-F1
#
_entry.id   AF-A0A2V8J5P4-F1
#
_cell.length_a   1.000
_cell.length_b   1.000
_cell.length_c   1.000
_cell.angle_alpha   90.00
_cell.angle_beta   90.00
_cell.angle_gamma   90.00
#
_symmetry.space_group_name_H-M   'P 1'
#
loop_
_entity.id
_entity.type
_entity.pdbx_description
1 polymer ?
#
loop_
_entity_poly.entity_id
_entity_poly.type
_entity_poly.pdbx_seq_one_letter_code
_entity_poly.pdbx_strand_id
1 'polypeptide(L)'
;MTSAAGNPSNLGTVTFFKDGTPLCSAVALTGNTATCSPSLAAGGPYSITATYSGTTLAPGYSGSTSGPLAQTVNKATLTVTASSPTVTYGDPAPTITASYSGFKNGQDATALTTEPVCTTAYTTTSDATTTPSTNCSGGSATNYTFSYVPGSVTVNTATLTVTASSPSVSYGDPVPTVTAGYSGFKNGQNATALTTAPTCTTAYTTASAVASSSATSCSGGVATNYSFSYVPGSVTVNTATLTVTASSPSVAYGDPVPTITPGYSGFKNSQDATALP
;
A
#
# COMPACT_ATOMS: atom_id res chain seq x y z
N MET A 1 30.72 81.54 19.01
CA MET A 1 30.80 80.93 20.35
C MET A 1 29.87 79.73 20.35
N THR A 2 30.45 78.56 20.54
CA THR A 2 29.78 77.29 20.75
C THR A 2 29.04 77.29 22.08
N SER A 3 27.76 76.98 22.08
CA SER A 3 27.08 76.39 23.24
C SER A 3 25.95 75.49 22.76
N ALA A 4 26.18 74.18 22.96
CA ALA A 4 25.29 73.04 22.92
C ALA A 4 23.80 73.23 22.54
N ALA A 5 23.40 72.50 21.50
CA ALA A 5 22.20 71.66 21.53
C ALA A 5 22.64 70.34 20.87
N GLY A 6 23.22 69.39 21.62
CA GLY A 6 22.38 68.38 22.24
C GLY A 6 21.42 67.84 21.18
N ASN A 7 21.78 66.74 20.49
CA ASN A 7 20.79 65.96 19.74
C ASN A 7 19.62 65.75 20.72
N PRO A 8 18.47 66.42 20.55
CA PRO A 8 17.45 66.42 21.58
C PRO A 8 16.93 65.00 21.62
N SER A 9 17.39 64.23 22.60
CA SER A 9 17.19 62.79 22.69
C SER A 9 15.74 62.40 23.00
N ASN A 10 14.79 63.33 22.83
CA ASN A 10 13.37 63.09 23.02
C ASN A 10 12.49 64.22 22.43
N LEU A 11 12.43 64.35 21.09
CA LEU A 11 11.48 65.26 20.41
C LEU A 11 10.03 64.75 20.43
N GLY A 12 9.66 63.92 21.40
CA GLY A 12 8.41 63.17 21.43
C GLY A 12 8.54 61.79 20.78
N THR A 13 7.45 61.03 20.81
CA THR A 13 7.39 59.65 20.33
C THR A 13 6.34 59.47 19.24
N VAL A 14 6.53 58.44 18.42
CA VAL A 14 5.55 57.98 17.44
C VAL A 14 5.10 56.58 17.84
N THR A 15 3.79 56.38 17.93
CA THR A 15 3.18 55.06 18.06
C THR A 15 2.55 54.68 16.72
N PHE A 16 2.89 53.52 16.18
CA PHE A 16 2.29 52.96 14.98
C PHE A 16 1.11 52.07 15.37
N PHE A 17 0.04 52.11 14.59
CA PHE A 17 -1.17 51.35 14.82
C PHE A 17 -1.54 50.52 13.60
N LYS A 18 -2.12 49.35 13.84
CA LYS A 18 -2.84 48.51 12.88
C LYS A 18 -4.28 48.46 13.32
N ASP A 19 -5.19 48.93 12.48
CA ASP A 19 -6.64 48.94 12.74
C ASP A 19 -6.98 49.51 14.13
N GLY A 20 -6.25 50.56 14.53
CA GLY A 20 -6.39 51.22 15.83
C GLY A 20 -5.68 50.54 17.01
N THR A 21 -5.04 49.38 16.82
CA THR A 21 -4.24 48.68 17.85
C THR A 21 -2.75 49.01 17.71
N PRO A 22 -2.02 49.38 18.78
CA PRO A 22 -0.59 49.64 18.69
C PRO A 22 0.19 48.42 18.13
N LEU A 23 1.01 48.67 17.11
CA LEU A 23 1.89 47.65 16.50
C LEU A 23 3.19 47.44 17.29
N CYS A 24 3.60 48.46 18.04
CA CYS A 24 4.83 48.49 18.81
C CYS A 24 4.70 49.50 19.95
N SER A 25 5.63 49.41 20.89
CA SER A 25 5.86 50.46 21.89
C SER A 25 6.16 51.80 21.22
N ALA A 26 5.81 52.90 21.88
CA ALA A 26 6.09 54.23 21.37
C ALA A 26 7.59 54.41 21.08
N VAL A 27 7.92 54.85 19.85
CA VAL A 27 9.29 54.95 19.35
C VAL A 27 9.72 56.42 19.40
N ALA A 28 10.87 56.72 20.01
CA ALA A 28 11.41 58.07 20.05
C ALA A 28 11.85 58.53 18.65
N LEU A 29 11.57 59.80 18.31
CA LEU A 29 12.06 60.39 17.07
C LEU A 29 13.58 60.55 17.10
N THR A 30 14.25 60.00 16.10
CA THR A 30 15.69 60.19 15.87
C THR A 30 15.89 60.70 14.44
N GLY A 31 16.44 61.91 14.28
CA GLY A 31 16.62 62.51 12.94
C GLY A 31 15.32 62.60 12.14
N ASN A 32 14.24 63.08 12.77
CA ASN A 32 12.90 63.20 12.21
C ASN A 32 12.22 61.88 11.79
N THR A 33 12.81 60.74 12.12
CA THR A 33 12.31 59.42 11.75
C THR A 33 12.00 58.60 13.00
N ALA A 34 10.90 57.85 12.97
CA ALA A 34 10.61 56.78 13.90
C ALA A 34 10.37 55.51 13.07
N THR A 35 10.93 54.39 13.50
CA THR A 35 10.86 53.13 12.76
C THR A 35 10.38 52.01 13.68
N CYS A 36 9.44 51.23 13.17
CA CYS A 36 8.88 50.07 13.83
C CYS A 36 8.79 48.95 12.78
N SER A 37 9.29 47.76 13.13
CA SER A 37 9.37 46.61 12.21
C SER A 37 8.59 45.42 12.76
N PRO A 38 7.25 45.50 12.84
CA PRO A 38 6.43 44.40 13.33
C PRO A 38 6.23 43.35 12.23
N SER A 39 5.92 42.11 12.63
CA SER A 39 5.44 41.07 11.72
C SER A 39 3.92 41.02 11.72
N LEU A 40 3.29 41.10 10.55
CA LEU A 40 1.85 40.91 10.40
C LEU A 40 1.56 39.42 10.19
N ALA A 41 0.97 38.76 11.19
CA ALA A 41 0.81 37.31 11.21
C ALA A 41 -0.40 36.79 10.42
N ALA A 42 -1.39 37.66 10.12
CA ALA A 42 -2.61 37.27 9.43
C ALA A 42 -2.73 37.90 8.04
N GLY A 43 -3.40 37.20 7.14
CA GLY A 43 -3.80 37.73 5.84
C GLY A 43 -4.96 38.70 6.00
N GLY A 44 -4.95 39.77 5.21
CA GLY A 44 -6.03 40.74 5.21
C GLY A 44 -5.58 42.14 4.82
N PRO A 45 -6.54 43.02 4.49
CA PRO A 45 -6.30 44.45 4.45
C PRO A 45 -6.17 44.98 5.87
N TYR A 46 -5.19 45.84 6.07
CA TYR A 46 -4.92 46.52 7.33
C TYR A 46 -4.82 48.02 7.08
N SER A 47 -5.29 48.80 8.04
CA SER A 47 -5.12 50.24 8.09
C SER A 47 -3.96 50.59 9.03
N ILE A 48 -2.90 51.18 8.48
CA ILE A 48 -1.73 51.63 9.25
C ILE A 48 -1.82 53.12 9.49
N THR A 49 -1.73 53.53 10.75
CA THR A 49 -1.63 54.95 11.14
C THR A 49 -0.44 55.17 12.07
N ALA A 50 0.06 56.39 12.10
CA ALA A 50 1.11 56.82 13.02
C ALA A 50 0.63 58.02 13.81
N THR A 51 0.77 57.97 15.15
CA THR A 51 0.42 59.07 16.04
C THR A 51 1.68 59.60 16.69
N TYR A 52 2.00 60.86 16.41
CA TYR A 52 3.05 61.62 17.09
C TYR A 52 2.49 62.26 18.37
N SER A 53 3.20 62.08 19.49
CA SER A 53 2.77 62.56 20.81
C SER A 53 2.81 64.08 20.99
N GLY A 54 3.51 64.80 20.11
CA GLY A 54 3.96 66.16 20.41
C GLY A 54 5.12 66.17 21.41
N THR A 55 5.63 67.36 21.73
CA THR A 55 6.65 67.55 22.75
C THR A 55 6.47 68.89 23.49
N THR A 56 6.81 68.91 24.78
CA THR A 56 6.89 70.14 25.58
C THR A 56 8.28 70.79 25.51
N LEU A 57 9.27 70.08 24.95
CA LEU A 57 10.66 70.54 24.84
C LEU A 57 10.89 71.44 23.63
N ALA A 58 9.98 71.44 22.65
CA ALA A 58 10.01 72.31 21.49
C ALA A 58 8.63 72.98 21.30
N PRO A 59 8.46 74.24 21.73
CA PRO A 59 7.21 74.98 21.60
C PRO A 59 6.78 75.07 20.12
N GLY A 60 5.53 74.69 19.82
CA GLY A 60 4.96 74.71 18.47
C GLY A 60 4.75 73.33 17.82
N TYR A 61 5.23 72.25 18.43
CA TYR A 61 5.06 70.88 17.92
C TYR A 61 4.01 70.10 18.73
N SER A 62 2.75 70.27 18.34
CA SER A 62 1.60 69.54 18.89
C SER A 62 1.54 68.09 18.39
N GLY A 63 0.79 67.24 19.09
CA GLY A 63 0.51 65.88 18.62
C GLY A 63 -0.31 65.86 17.32
N SER A 64 -0.13 64.81 16.52
CA SER A 64 -0.80 64.65 15.23
C SER A 64 -0.93 63.18 14.85
N THR A 65 -1.94 62.84 14.04
CA THR A 65 -2.13 61.48 13.51
C THR A 65 -2.08 61.50 11.99
N SER A 66 -1.38 60.55 11.38
CA SER A 66 -1.33 60.40 9.93
C SER A 66 -2.70 59.97 9.37
N GLY A 67 -2.92 60.21 8.08
CA GLY A 67 -3.96 59.49 7.35
C GLY A 67 -3.70 57.97 7.36
N PRO A 68 -4.75 57.16 7.16
CA PRO A 68 -4.61 55.70 7.08
C PRO A 68 -3.89 55.29 5.79
N LEU A 69 -2.89 54.42 5.94
CA LEU A 69 -2.24 53.71 4.84
C LEU A 69 -2.81 52.30 4.76
N ALA A 70 -3.38 51.93 3.61
CA ALA A 70 -3.83 50.57 3.37
C ALA A 70 -2.65 49.62 3.11
N GLN A 71 -2.54 48.55 3.89
CA GLN A 71 -1.57 47.48 3.72
C GLN A 71 -2.29 46.15 3.54
N THR A 72 -2.07 45.47 2.42
CA THR A 72 -2.61 44.12 2.21
C THR A 72 -1.55 43.08 2.52
N VAL A 73 -1.91 42.08 3.34
CA VAL A 73 -1.14 40.85 3.52
C VAL A 73 -1.83 39.73 2.77
N ASN A 74 -1.18 39.22 1.72
CA ASN A 74 -1.71 38.12 0.94
C ASN A 74 -1.64 36.81 1.72
N LYS A 75 -2.61 35.92 1.49
CA LYS A 75 -2.54 34.56 2.03
C LYS A 75 -1.34 33.83 1.44
N ALA A 76 -0.66 33.04 2.26
CA ALA A 76 0.36 32.11 1.78
C ALA A 76 -0.30 30.90 1.09
N THR A 77 0.46 30.15 0.29
CA THR A 77 -0.01 28.88 -0.25
C THR A 77 0.49 27.73 0.62
N LEU A 78 -0.43 26.86 1.03
CA LEU A 78 -0.14 25.59 1.68
C LEU A 78 -0.37 24.46 0.69
N THR A 79 0.67 23.67 0.46
CA THR A 79 0.59 22.47 -0.39
C THR A 79 0.20 21.28 0.46
N VAL A 80 -0.87 20.60 0.07
CA VAL A 80 -1.39 19.38 0.70
C VAL A 80 -1.14 18.21 -0.24
N THR A 81 -0.35 17.24 0.18
CA THR A 81 -0.04 16.05 -0.61
C THR A 81 -0.72 14.83 -0.01
N ALA A 82 -1.52 14.13 -0.82
CA ALA A 82 -2.14 12.88 -0.43
C ALA A 82 -1.09 11.75 -0.37
N SER A 83 -1.16 10.91 0.66
CA SER A 83 -0.25 9.76 0.80
C SER A 83 -0.42 8.75 -0.34
N SER A 84 0.67 8.04 -0.67
CA SER A 84 0.69 6.99 -1.70
C SER A 84 1.01 5.61 -1.11
N PRO A 85 0.03 4.91 -0.51
CA PRO A 85 0.27 3.63 0.15
C PRO A 85 0.42 2.48 -0.84
N THR A 86 0.90 1.34 -0.33
CA THR A 86 0.93 0.06 -1.06
C THR A 86 0.02 -0.94 -0.36
N VAL A 87 -0.75 -1.70 -1.13
CA VAL A 87 -1.68 -2.75 -0.64
C VAL A 87 -1.53 -4.01 -1.47
N THR A 88 -2.03 -5.15 -0.98
CA THR A 88 -2.14 -6.38 -1.77
C THR A 88 -3.57 -6.51 -2.30
N TYR A 89 -3.73 -7.06 -3.50
CA TYR A 89 -5.03 -7.32 -4.11
C TYR A 89 -5.98 -8.04 -3.14
N GLY A 90 -7.19 -7.50 -2.98
CA GLY A 90 -8.20 -8.00 -2.05
C GLY A 90 -8.09 -7.49 -0.62
N ASP A 91 -7.03 -6.77 -0.25
CA ASP A 91 -6.92 -6.17 1.08
C ASP A 91 -7.83 -4.93 1.21
N PRO A 92 -8.30 -4.61 2.43
CA PRO A 92 -9.13 -3.43 2.68
C PRO A 92 -8.50 -2.12 2.17
N ALA A 93 -9.35 -1.15 1.85
CA ALA A 93 -8.87 0.16 1.41
C ALA A 93 -7.98 0.82 2.47
N PRO A 94 -6.80 1.36 2.09
CA PRO A 94 -5.91 2.01 3.04
C PRO A 94 -6.46 3.36 3.45
N THR A 95 -6.14 3.80 4.67
CA THR A 95 -6.39 5.18 5.08
C THR A 95 -5.43 6.13 4.34
N ILE A 96 -5.97 7.17 3.72
CA ILE A 96 -5.18 8.20 3.06
C ILE A 96 -4.96 9.37 4.03
N THR A 97 -3.71 9.79 4.15
CA THR A 97 -3.31 10.91 5.02
C THR A 97 -2.84 12.09 4.20
N ALA A 98 -3.01 13.29 4.76
CA ALA A 98 -2.48 14.53 4.21
C ALA A 98 -1.09 14.81 4.80
N SER A 99 -0.19 15.30 3.96
CA SER A 99 1.05 15.95 4.40
C SER A 99 1.07 17.40 3.92
N TYR A 100 1.62 18.29 4.73
CA TYR A 100 1.58 19.73 4.51
C TYR A 100 2.96 20.31 4.32
N SER A 101 3.09 21.26 3.39
CA SER A 101 4.28 22.09 3.25
C SER A 101 3.89 23.53 2.91
N GLY A 102 4.68 24.48 3.38
CA GLY A 102 4.44 25.91 3.13
C GLY A 102 3.86 26.71 4.31
N PHE A 103 3.68 26.10 5.48
CA PHE A 103 3.41 26.86 6.70
C PHE A 103 4.49 27.92 6.94
N LYS A 104 4.06 29.09 7.44
CA LYS A 104 4.88 30.27 7.69
C LYS A 104 4.90 30.59 9.18
N ASN A 105 5.89 31.36 9.62
CA ASN A 105 6.01 31.86 10.99
C ASN A 105 5.98 30.75 12.06
N GLY A 106 6.54 29.58 11.77
CA GLY A 106 6.55 28.44 12.69
C GLY A 106 5.20 27.78 12.94
N GLN A 107 4.18 28.08 12.11
CA GLN A 107 2.87 27.45 12.20
C GLN A 107 2.89 25.99 11.73
N ASP A 108 1.86 25.26 12.12
CA ASP A 108 1.60 23.88 11.74
C ASP A 108 0.09 23.67 11.44
N ALA A 109 -0.35 22.40 11.43
CA ALA A 109 -1.73 22.03 11.15
C ALA A 109 -2.76 22.66 12.10
N THR A 110 -2.36 23.15 13.28
CA THR A 110 -3.25 23.90 14.19
C THR A 110 -3.73 25.24 13.61
N ALA A 111 -3.08 25.74 12.55
CA ALA A 111 -3.52 26.93 11.82
C ALA A 111 -4.70 26.68 10.85
N LEU A 112 -5.10 25.42 10.66
CA LEU A 112 -6.23 25.04 9.83
C LEU A 112 -7.53 25.24 10.60
N THR A 113 -8.51 25.90 9.98
CA THR A 113 -9.88 25.97 10.53
C THR A 113 -10.69 24.74 10.14
N THR A 114 -10.30 24.07 9.06
CA THR A 114 -10.86 22.81 8.60
C THR A 114 -9.74 21.99 7.99
N GLU A 115 -9.56 20.77 8.48
CA GLU A 115 -8.57 19.85 7.91
C GLU A 115 -9.08 19.30 6.57
N PRO A 116 -8.22 19.19 5.54
CA PRO A 116 -8.51 18.43 4.34
C PRO A 116 -8.95 17.00 4.62
N VAL A 117 -9.95 16.54 3.87
CA VAL A 117 -10.37 15.14 3.84
C VAL A 117 -9.73 14.48 2.63
N CYS A 118 -9.09 13.32 2.85
CA CYS A 118 -8.45 12.55 1.81
C CYS A 118 -9.17 11.24 1.51
N THR A 119 -9.24 10.88 0.23
CA THR A 119 -9.92 9.69 -0.27
C THR A 119 -9.05 8.95 -1.28
N THR A 120 -9.43 7.71 -1.58
CA THR A 120 -8.83 6.90 -2.64
C THR A 120 -9.91 6.34 -3.57
N ALA A 121 -9.55 6.18 -4.84
CA ALA A 121 -10.35 5.41 -5.80
C ALA A 121 -10.14 3.89 -5.66
N TYR A 122 -9.20 3.45 -4.82
CA TYR A 122 -8.93 2.02 -4.61
C TYR A 122 -10.14 1.32 -3.99
N THR A 123 -10.41 0.12 -4.50
CA THR A 123 -11.34 -0.87 -3.95
C THR A 123 -10.63 -2.21 -3.83
N THR A 124 -11.18 -3.15 -3.06
CA THR A 124 -10.61 -4.51 -2.93
C THR A 124 -10.53 -5.27 -4.26
N THR A 125 -11.23 -4.81 -5.30
CA THR A 125 -11.25 -5.38 -6.66
C THR A 125 -10.38 -4.61 -7.66
N SER A 126 -9.63 -3.59 -7.23
CA SER A 126 -8.71 -2.88 -8.11
C SER A 126 -7.55 -3.80 -8.51
N ASP A 127 -7.32 -3.96 -9.82
CA ASP A 127 -6.31 -4.90 -10.31
C ASP A 127 -4.88 -4.46 -9.97
N ALA A 128 -3.98 -5.43 -9.84
CA ALA A 128 -2.56 -5.19 -9.55
C ALA A 128 -1.82 -4.38 -10.65
N THR A 129 -2.41 -4.28 -11.84
CA THR A 129 -1.90 -3.45 -12.95
C THR A 129 -2.42 -2.01 -12.93
N THR A 130 -3.26 -1.65 -11.95
CA THR A 130 -3.83 -0.30 -11.82
C THR A 130 -3.11 0.51 -10.75
N THR A 131 -3.24 1.83 -10.84
CA THR A 131 -2.70 2.79 -9.86
C THR A 131 -3.81 3.74 -9.38
N PRO A 132 -4.72 3.29 -8.50
CA PRO A 132 -5.87 4.11 -8.08
C PRO A 132 -5.41 5.42 -7.41
N SER A 133 -5.97 6.55 -7.82
CA SER A 133 -5.57 7.86 -7.31
C SER A 133 -5.93 8.05 -5.84
N THR A 134 -5.13 8.83 -5.12
CA THR A 134 -5.46 9.37 -3.81
C THR A 134 -5.53 10.90 -3.90
N ASN A 135 -6.53 11.50 -3.30
CA ASN A 135 -6.79 12.94 -3.41
C ASN A 135 -7.20 13.51 -2.06
N CYS A 136 -6.86 14.77 -1.80
CA CYS A 136 -7.35 15.51 -0.64
C CYS A 136 -8.10 16.76 -1.11
N SER A 137 -9.10 17.20 -0.36
CA SER A 137 -9.80 18.47 -0.62
C SER A 137 -10.49 19.00 0.64
N GLY A 138 -11.10 20.19 0.55
CA GLY A 138 -11.95 20.74 1.61
C GLY A 138 -11.23 21.44 2.77
N GLY A 139 -9.89 21.51 2.74
CA GLY A 139 -9.12 22.27 3.72
C GLY A 139 -9.39 23.77 3.65
N SER A 140 -9.42 24.41 4.82
CA SER A 140 -9.60 25.86 4.95
C SER A 140 -8.74 26.43 6.07
N ALA A 141 -8.29 27.67 5.88
CA ALA A 141 -7.50 28.42 6.85
C ALA A 141 -7.61 29.93 6.61
N THR A 142 -7.49 30.70 7.68
CA THR A 142 -7.53 32.16 7.62
C THR A 142 -6.42 32.72 6.73
N ASN A 143 -5.20 32.21 6.87
CA ASN A 143 -3.99 32.80 6.26
C ASN A 143 -3.43 32.01 5.07
N TYR A 144 -4.11 30.92 4.66
CA TYR A 144 -3.62 30.06 3.59
C TYR A 144 -4.66 29.86 2.48
N THR A 145 -4.14 29.77 1.26
CA THR A 145 -4.78 29.13 0.11
C THR A 145 -4.21 27.72 -0.03
N PHE A 146 -4.96 26.80 -0.64
CA PHE A 146 -4.57 25.39 -0.71
C PHE A 146 -4.23 24.98 -2.14
N SER A 147 -3.11 24.26 -2.29
CA SER A 147 -2.75 23.55 -3.51
C SER A 147 -2.71 22.06 -3.20
N TYR A 148 -3.49 21.25 -3.91
CA TYR A 148 -3.59 19.82 -3.67
C TYR A 148 -2.74 19.03 -4.67
N VAL A 149 -1.89 18.16 -4.16
CA VAL A 149 -1.08 17.24 -4.95
C VAL A 149 -1.61 15.82 -4.73
N PRO A 150 -2.08 15.15 -5.80
CA PRO A 150 -2.59 13.79 -5.68
C PRO A 150 -1.44 12.81 -5.42
N GLY A 151 -1.79 11.67 -4.82
CA GLY A 151 -0.96 10.49 -4.72
C GLY A 151 -1.58 9.32 -5.47
N SER A 152 -1.08 8.11 -5.22
CA SER A 152 -1.63 6.88 -5.80
C SER A 152 -1.44 5.68 -4.88
N VAL A 153 -2.32 4.69 -5.00
CA VAL A 153 -2.17 3.40 -4.35
C VAL A 153 -1.43 2.46 -5.30
N THR A 154 -0.37 1.81 -4.82
CA THR A 154 0.26 0.69 -5.52
C THR A 154 -0.41 -0.61 -5.09
N VAL A 155 -0.84 -1.43 -6.05
CA VAL A 155 -1.53 -2.70 -5.78
C VAL A 155 -0.61 -3.87 -6.16
N ASN A 156 -0.17 -4.64 -5.16
CA ASN A 156 0.60 -5.85 -5.37
C ASN A 156 -0.33 -7.04 -5.65
N THR A 157 0.18 -8.04 -6.37
CA THR A 157 -0.53 -9.32 -6.54
C THR A 157 -0.68 -10.07 -5.21
N ALA A 158 -1.83 -10.70 -4.99
CA ALA A 158 -1.98 -11.67 -3.89
C ALA A 158 -1.25 -12.98 -4.22
N THR A 159 -0.88 -13.77 -3.21
CA THR A 159 -0.30 -15.10 -3.45
C THR A 159 -1.41 -16.14 -3.54
N LEU A 160 -1.46 -16.87 -4.66
CA LEU A 160 -2.26 -18.06 -4.85
C LEU A 160 -1.37 -19.30 -4.68
N THR A 161 -1.72 -20.17 -3.74
CA THR A 161 -1.03 -21.44 -3.56
C THR A 161 -1.68 -22.50 -4.43
N VAL A 162 -0.86 -23.23 -5.18
CA VAL A 162 -1.28 -24.32 -6.06
C VAL A 162 -0.63 -25.61 -5.59
N THR A 163 -1.43 -26.56 -5.13
CA THR A 163 -0.98 -27.86 -4.64
C THR A 163 -1.26 -28.94 -5.67
N ALA A 164 -0.23 -29.66 -6.10
CA ALA A 164 -0.40 -30.83 -6.96
C ALA A 164 -1.04 -31.99 -6.17
N SER A 165 -1.99 -32.70 -6.78
CA SER A 165 -2.65 -33.83 -6.13
C SER A 165 -1.68 -35.01 -5.89
N SER A 166 -2.01 -35.82 -4.88
CA SER A 166 -1.23 -37.00 -4.48
C SER A 166 -2.04 -38.30 -4.67
N PRO A 167 -2.17 -38.81 -5.90
CA PRO A 167 -2.98 -40.00 -6.16
C PRO A 167 -2.31 -41.28 -5.63
N SER A 168 -3.09 -42.33 -5.48
CA SER A 168 -2.60 -43.69 -5.19
C SER A 168 -2.98 -44.63 -6.31
N VAL A 169 -2.03 -45.45 -6.75
CA VAL A 169 -2.18 -46.41 -7.87
C VAL A 169 -1.61 -47.76 -7.47
N SER A 170 -1.96 -48.84 -8.17
CA SER A 170 -1.28 -50.13 -8.02
C SER A 170 -0.16 -50.27 -9.04
N TYR A 171 0.80 -51.15 -8.77
CA TYR A 171 1.87 -51.46 -9.72
C TYR A 171 1.33 -51.81 -11.11
N GLY A 172 1.86 -51.18 -12.15
CA GLY A 172 1.44 -51.39 -13.54
C GLY A 172 0.15 -50.67 -13.93
N ASP A 173 -0.51 -49.93 -13.04
CA ASP A 173 -1.68 -49.12 -13.42
C ASP A 173 -1.25 -47.91 -14.27
N PRO A 174 -2.12 -47.42 -15.18
CA PRO A 174 -1.84 -46.26 -16.02
C PRO A 174 -1.41 -45.03 -15.22
N VAL A 175 -0.69 -44.12 -15.88
CA VAL A 175 -0.28 -42.84 -15.25
C VAL A 175 -1.52 -42.07 -14.80
N PRO A 176 -1.65 -41.73 -13.51
CA PRO A 176 -2.83 -41.03 -13.02
C PRO A 176 -2.83 -39.57 -13.46
N THR A 177 -4.02 -38.99 -13.62
CA THR A 177 -4.16 -37.55 -13.83
C THR A 177 -3.79 -36.80 -12.55
N VAL A 178 -2.82 -35.88 -12.64
CA VAL A 178 -2.50 -34.95 -11.56
C VAL A 178 -3.34 -33.68 -11.73
N THR A 179 -3.96 -33.23 -10.65
CA THR A 179 -4.83 -32.05 -10.63
C THR A 179 -4.26 -30.98 -9.70
N ALA A 180 -4.61 -29.72 -9.97
CA ALA A 180 -4.25 -28.59 -9.12
C ALA A 180 -5.36 -28.32 -8.08
N GLY A 181 -4.98 -28.23 -6.80
CA GLY A 181 -5.78 -27.63 -5.74
C GLY A 181 -5.34 -26.18 -5.51
N TYR A 182 -6.28 -25.27 -5.30
CA TYR A 182 -6.00 -23.84 -5.13
C TYR A 182 -6.41 -23.35 -3.74
N SER A 183 -5.60 -22.48 -3.14
CA SER A 183 -5.96 -21.72 -1.94
C SER A 183 -5.39 -20.30 -1.99
N GLY A 184 -6.13 -19.35 -1.42
CA GLY A 184 -5.73 -17.93 -1.42
C GLY A 184 -6.44 -17.02 -2.43
N PHE A 185 -7.45 -17.52 -3.16
CA PHE A 185 -8.31 -16.63 -3.94
C PHE A 185 -8.99 -15.58 -3.03
N LYS A 186 -9.04 -14.35 -3.52
CA LYS A 186 -9.64 -13.17 -2.89
C LYS A 186 -10.99 -12.86 -3.53
N ASN A 187 -11.80 -12.04 -2.86
CA ASN A 187 -13.06 -11.51 -3.39
C ASN A 187 -14.04 -12.59 -3.91
N GLY A 188 -14.05 -13.78 -3.31
CA GLY A 188 -14.91 -14.90 -3.73
C GLY A 188 -14.55 -15.52 -5.09
N GLN A 189 -13.35 -15.23 -5.61
CA GLN A 189 -12.88 -15.75 -6.89
C GLN A 189 -12.55 -17.26 -6.82
N ASN A 190 -12.42 -17.86 -8.00
CA ASN A 190 -12.01 -19.25 -8.19
C ASN A 190 -11.12 -19.37 -9.44
N ALA A 191 -10.90 -20.59 -9.93
CA ALA A 191 -10.00 -20.87 -11.05
C ALA A 191 -10.35 -20.13 -12.36
N THR A 192 -11.56 -19.59 -12.52
CA THR A 192 -11.91 -18.74 -13.69
C THR A 192 -11.19 -17.38 -13.68
N ALA A 193 -10.59 -16.97 -12.56
CA ALA A 193 -9.79 -15.75 -12.47
C ALA A 193 -8.37 -15.91 -13.04
N LEU A 194 -7.97 -17.13 -13.44
CA LEU A 194 -6.68 -17.40 -14.03
C LEU A 194 -6.74 -17.14 -15.53
N THR A 195 -5.80 -16.35 -16.05
CA THR A 195 -5.62 -16.17 -17.50
C THR A 195 -5.05 -17.43 -18.14
N THR A 196 -4.22 -18.17 -17.39
CA THR A 196 -3.70 -19.47 -17.80
C THR A 196 -3.70 -20.40 -16.59
N ALA A 197 -4.37 -21.55 -16.72
CA ALA A 197 -4.36 -22.56 -15.68
C ALA A 197 -2.98 -23.24 -15.59
N PRO A 198 -2.48 -23.52 -14.38
CA PRO A 198 -1.32 -24.37 -14.18
C PRO A 198 -1.46 -25.74 -14.86
N THR A 199 -0.35 -26.23 -15.41
CA THR A 199 -0.23 -27.61 -15.89
C THR A 199 0.45 -28.45 -14.81
N CYS A 200 -0.10 -29.63 -14.53
CA CYS A 200 0.43 -30.55 -13.52
C CYS A 200 0.91 -31.85 -14.15
N THR A 201 2.01 -32.38 -13.61
CA THR A 201 2.71 -33.57 -14.13
C THR A 201 3.14 -34.49 -13.00
N THR A 202 3.49 -35.72 -13.35
CA THR A 202 4.09 -36.70 -12.45
C THR A 202 5.28 -37.40 -13.11
N ALA A 203 6.26 -37.81 -12.31
CA ALA A 203 7.34 -38.69 -12.75
C ALA A 203 6.95 -40.19 -12.72
N TYR A 204 5.75 -40.53 -12.24
CA TYR A 204 5.28 -41.91 -12.19
C TYR A 204 5.18 -42.53 -13.59
N THR A 205 5.64 -43.78 -13.70
CA THR A 205 5.44 -44.64 -14.86
C THR A 205 4.85 -45.97 -14.40
N THR A 206 4.29 -46.76 -15.31
CA THR A 206 3.74 -48.08 -14.97
C THR A 206 4.78 -49.05 -14.38
N ALA A 207 6.07 -48.77 -14.60
CA ALA A 207 7.19 -49.53 -14.06
C ALA A 207 7.73 -49.02 -12.71
N SER A 208 7.20 -47.91 -12.18
CA SER A 208 7.61 -47.37 -10.88
C SER A 208 7.43 -48.43 -9.78
N ALA A 209 8.46 -48.60 -8.94
CA ALA A 209 8.47 -49.63 -7.91
C ALA A 209 7.36 -49.44 -6.87
N VAL A 210 6.88 -50.55 -6.30
CA VAL A 210 5.99 -50.53 -5.13
C VAL A 210 6.66 -49.76 -3.99
N ALA A 211 5.87 -49.04 -3.20
CA ALA A 211 6.32 -48.15 -2.11
C ALA A 211 7.21 -46.98 -2.57
N SER A 212 7.34 -46.72 -3.87
CA SER A 212 7.91 -45.47 -4.37
C SER A 212 6.92 -44.31 -4.25
N SER A 213 7.45 -43.10 -4.09
CA SER A 213 6.72 -41.83 -3.99
C SER A 213 7.10 -40.90 -5.14
N SER A 214 6.59 -41.19 -6.34
CA SER A 214 6.92 -40.39 -7.53
C SER A 214 6.33 -38.98 -7.40
N ALA A 215 7.16 -37.94 -7.48
CA ALA A 215 6.71 -36.56 -7.25
C ALA A 215 5.66 -36.12 -8.27
N THR A 216 4.71 -35.31 -7.81
CA THR A 216 3.78 -34.54 -8.64
C THR A 216 4.05 -33.06 -8.47
N SER A 217 3.93 -32.30 -9.56
CA SER A 217 4.25 -30.87 -9.58
C SER A 217 3.32 -30.12 -10.52
N CYS A 218 2.99 -28.88 -10.19
CA CYS A 218 2.27 -27.96 -11.07
C CYS A 218 3.16 -26.75 -11.39
N SER A 219 2.97 -26.13 -12.55
CA SER A 219 3.66 -24.91 -12.94
C SER A 219 2.92 -24.16 -14.05
N GLY A 220 3.39 -22.95 -14.40
CA GLY A 220 2.93 -22.22 -15.60
C GLY A 220 1.59 -21.48 -15.49
N GLY A 221 1.01 -21.38 -14.28
CA GLY A 221 -0.16 -20.54 -14.04
C GLY A 221 0.13 -19.05 -14.22
N VAL A 222 -0.84 -18.33 -14.77
CA VAL A 222 -0.79 -16.87 -15.00
C VAL A 222 -2.11 -16.24 -14.59
N ALA A 223 -2.05 -15.12 -13.87
CA ALA A 223 -3.21 -14.33 -13.51
C ALA A 223 -2.79 -12.87 -13.26
N THR A 224 -3.67 -11.91 -13.58
CA THR A 224 -3.40 -10.47 -13.40
C THR A 224 -3.13 -10.13 -11.94
N ASN A 225 -3.92 -10.70 -11.02
CA ASN A 225 -3.95 -10.29 -9.62
C ASN A 225 -3.27 -11.27 -8.66
N TYR A 226 -2.65 -12.33 -9.20
CA TYR A 226 -2.03 -13.37 -8.38
C TYR A 226 -0.61 -13.71 -8.83
N SER A 227 0.28 -13.79 -7.84
CA SER A 227 1.53 -14.54 -7.93
C SER A 227 1.28 -15.98 -7.49
N PHE A 228 2.08 -16.93 -7.98
CA PHE A 228 1.86 -18.35 -7.72
C PHE A 228 2.95 -18.94 -6.81
N SER A 229 2.52 -19.71 -5.83
CA SER A 229 3.36 -20.58 -5.01
C SER A 229 2.97 -22.03 -5.25
N TYR A 230 3.90 -22.88 -5.69
CA TYR A 230 3.60 -24.27 -6.05
C TYR A 230 4.06 -25.23 -4.96
N VAL A 231 3.13 -26.08 -4.49
CA VAL A 231 3.38 -27.11 -3.50
C VAL A 231 3.31 -28.48 -4.19
N PRO A 232 4.38 -29.30 -4.12
CA PRO A 232 4.39 -30.61 -4.75
C PRO A 232 3.51 -31.61 -3.99
N GLY A 233 3.08 -32.65 -4.70
CA GLY A 233 2.46 -33.85 -4.14
C GLY A 233 3.26 -35.10 -4.52
N SER A 234 2.64 -36.27 -4.39
CA SER A 234 3.28 -37.55 -4.75
C SER A 234 2.29 -38.64 -5.15
N VAL A 235 2.67 -39.48 -6.09
CA VAL A 235 1.97 -40.72 -6.43
C VAL A 235 2.48 -41.85 -5.54
N THR A 236 1.58 -42.50 -4.79
CA THR A 236 1.89 -43.71 -4.00
C THR A 236 1.60 -44.96 -4.83
N VAL A 237 2.58 -45.86 -4.93
CA VAL A 237 2.44 -47.13 -5.67
C VAL A 237 2.22 -48.31 -4.72
N ASN A 238 1.05 -48.93 -4.81
CA ASN A 238 0.66 -50.09 -4.03
C ASN A 238 0.99 -51.41 -4.75
N THR A 239 0.98 -52.50 -4.01
CA THR A 239 1.12 -53.86 -4.58
C THR A 239 -0.02 -54.17 -5.54
N ALA A 240 0.30 -54.75 -6.69
CA ALA A 240 -0.71 -55.36 -7.56
C ALA A 240 -1.05 -56.78 -7.06
N THR A 241 -2.30 -57.19 -7.25
CA THR A 241 -2.76 -58.53 -6.90
C THR A 241 -2.32 -59.54 -7.96
N LEU A 242 -1.62 -60.60 -7.55
CA LEU A 242 -1.36 -61.78 -8.36
C LEU A 242 -2.27 -62.93 -7.90
N THR A 243 -2.97 -63.56 -8.84
CA THR A 243 -3.87 -64.69 -8.55
C THR A 243 -3.18 -66.01 -8.90
N VAL A 244 -3.12 -66.91 -7.92
CA VAL A 244 -2.59 -68.27 -8.09
C VAL A 244 -3.73 -69.27 -8.03
N THR A 245 -3.87 -70.12 -9.05
CA THR A 245 -4.83 -71.22 -9.10
C THR A 245 -4.10 -72.55 -9.14
N ALA A 246 -4.70 -73.61 -8.60
CA ALA A 246 -4.20 -74.97 -8.74
C ALA A 246 -4.97 -75.70 -9.85
N SER A 247 -4.28 -76.48 -10.67
CA SER A 247 -4.96 -77.34 -11.64
C SER A 247 -5.88 -78.35 -10.92
N SER A 248 -7.01 -78.68 -11.55
CA SER A 248 -8.02 -79.61 -11.02
C SER A 248 -8.16 -80.84 -11.92
N PRO A 249 -7.19 -81.77 -11.89
CA PRO A 249 -7.24 -82.99 -12.70
C PRO A 249 -8.29 -83.97 -12.17
N SER A 250 -8.96 -84.69 -13.07
CA SER A 250 -9.81 -85.83 -12.71
C SER A 250 -9.00 -87.12 -12.81
N VAL A 251 -9.10 -87.99 -11.80
CA VAL A 251 -8.41 -89.29 -11.74
C VAL A 251 -9.40 -90.40 -11.43
N ALA A 252 -9.18 -91.58 -12.00
CA ALA A 252 -9.97 -92.77 -11.72
C ALA A 252 -9.42 -93.54 -10.51
N TYR A 253 -10.22 -94.43 -9.94
CA TYR A 253 -9.81 -95.28 -8.82
C TYR A 253 -8.66 -96.21 -9.25
N GLY A 254 -7.51 -96.08 -8.58
CA GLY A 254 -6.30 -96.87 -8.86
C GLY A 254 -5.23 -96.13 -9.68
N ASP A 255 -5.54 -94.93 -10.20
CA ASP A 255 -4.56 -94.11 -10.92
C ASP A 255 -3.46 -93.57 -9.98
N PRO A 256 -2.25 -93.32 -10.50
CA PRO A 256 -1.22 -92.58 -9.77
C PRO A 256 -1.72 -91.21 -9.31
N VAL A 257 -1.17 -90.71 -8.19
CA VAL A 257 -1.47 -89.35 -7.71
C VAL A 257 -1.17 -88.33 -8.82
N PRO A 258 -2.14 -87.47 -9.21
CA PRO A 258 -1.93 -86.54 -10.29
C PRO A 258 -0.95 -85.43 -9.88
N THR A 259 -0.17 -84.94 -10.84
CA THR A 259 0.66 -83.75 -10.62
C THR A 259 -0.22 -82.51 -10.64
N ILE A 260 -0.20 -81.73 -9.55
CA ILE A 260 -0.86 -80.43 -9.49
C ILE A 260 0.10 -79.36 -9.99
N THR A 261 -0.37 -78.52 -10.90
CA THR A 261 0.38 -77.42 -11.52
C THR A 261 -0.25 -76.09 -11.13
N PRO A 262 0.57 -75.08 -10.74
CA PRO A 262 0.05 -73.75 -10.48
C PRO A 262 -0.23 -73.01 -11.79
N GLY A 263 -1.35 -72.29 -11.83
CA GLY A 263 -1.65 -71.25 -12.80
C GLY A 263 -1.48 -69.89 -12.16
N TYR A 264 -0.87 -68.95 -12.88
CA TYR A 264 -0.67 -67.57 -12.43
C TYR A 264 -1.37 -66.62 -13.38
N SER A 265 -2.02 -65.59 -12.84
CA SER A 265 -2.62 -64.50 -13.63
C SER A 265 -2.54 -63.19 -12.88
N GLY A 266 -2.58 -62.06 -13.61
CA GLY A 266 -2.47 -60.72 -13.04
C GLY A 266 -1.07 -60.10 -13.09
N PHE A 267 -0.12 -60.71 -13.81
CA PHE A 267 1.17 -60.07 -14.10
C PHE A 267 0.98 -58.73 -14.83
N LYS A 268 1.87 -57.78 -14.54
CA LYS A 268 1.86 -56.43 -15.10
C LYS A 268 3.11 -56.21 -15.94
N ASN A 269 3.12 -55.18 -16.79
CA ASN A 269 4.31 -54.78 -17.57
C ASN A 269 4.95 -55.94 -18.36
N SER A 270 4.14 -56.80 -18.98
CA SER A 270 4.59 -57.98 -19.74
C SER A 270 5.40 -59.01 -18.95
N GLN A 271 5.29 -59.02 -17.61
CA GLN A 271 5.89 -60.03 -16.76
C GLN A 271 5.16 -61.38 -16.86
N ASP A 272 5.84 -62.45 -16.43
CA ASP A 272 5.30 -63.80 -16.31
C ASP A 272 5.87 -64.51 -15.06
N ALA A 273 5.64 -65.82 -14.94
CA ALA A 273 6.08 -66.62 -13.80
C ALA A 273 7.60 -66.62 -13.57
N THR A 274 8.42 -66.23 -14.56
CA THR A 274 9.87 -66.09 -14.38
C THR A 274 10.26 -64.88 -13.54
N ALA A 275 9.33 -63.95 -13.30
CA ALA A 275 9.54 -62.76 -12.46
C ALA A 275 9.24 -63.00 -10.98
N LEU A 276 8.83 -64.21 -10.58
CA LEU A 276 8.63 -64.58 -9.18
C LEU A 276 9.98 -64.88 -8.50
N PRO A 277 10.17 -64.48 -7.23
CA PRO A 277 11.40 -64.72 -6.47
C PRO A 277 11.58 -66.17 -6.03
#